data_AF-A0A8J7EUB2-F1
#
_entry.id   AF-A0A8J7EUB2-F1
#
_cell.length_a   1.000
_cell.length_b   1.000
_cell.length_c   1.000
_cell.angle_alpha   90.00
_cell.angle_beta   90.00
_cell.angle_gamma   90.00
#
_symmetry.space_group_name_H-M   'P 1'
#
loop_
_entity.id
_entity.type
_entity.pdbx_description
1 polymer ?
#
loop_
_entity_poly.entity_id
_entity_poly.type
_entity_poly.pdbx_seq_one_letter_code
_entity_poly.pdbx_strand_id
1 'polypeptide(L)'
;MASKFQLRFDSEHPDIDSFKAFIQRSLELYQLAEICNVDDILDKACSRNEGWLTADSVVEIHLAWLKTTCLEVIEELNRQRDNKRKFDIAIQALFDIENPDARSLLASVTRTLRQHRLYGTYEVKEIMAEAYAIGIRRIELGTIIEKPLPWLRSTCLNVIRDLRRKQDKLDKPKLDGEGFSPGDEVFSDLIFAEDRKAMRLALEQLSYDDRQILHARVLKHQAWQEIGEALSNPNEAALNANAARQRGYRALQKLRQLYDAIRQNVQIDDDEPDERGRSF
;
A
#
# COMPACT_ATOMS: atom_id res chain seq x y z
N MET A 1 27.91 11.09 21.07
CA MET A 1 28.32 11.58 22.40
C MET A 1 27.09 12.19 23.04
N ALA A 2 26.56 11.62 24.12
CA ALA A 2 25.38 12.17 24.81
C ALA A 2 25.81 13.37 25.66
N SER A 3 25.31 14.56 25.34
CA SER A 3 25.52 15.76 26.16
C SER A 3 24.74 15.61 27.45
N LYS A 4 25.45 15.54 28.59
CA LYS A 4 24.84 15.47 29.92
C LYS A 4 24.42 16.90 30.32
N PHE A 5 23.15 17.25 30.15
CA PHE A 5 22.62 18.54 30.57
C PHE A 5 22.55 18.62 32.10
N GLN A 6 23.11 19.67 32.71
CA GLN A 6 22.97 19.95 34.14
C GLN A 6 21.94 21.06 34.33
N LEU A 7 20.75 20.69 34.82
CA LEU A 7 19.71 21.62 35.23
C LEU A 7 20.11 22.25 36.58
N ARG A 8 20.06 23.58 36.70
CA ARG A 8 20.24 24.31 37.96
C ARG A 8 18.88 24.85 38.41
N PHE A 9 18.51 24.55 39.65
CA PHE A 9 17.28 25.04 40.29
C PHE A 9 17.67 26.03 41.38
N ASP A 10 17.05 27.20 41.40
CA ASP A 10 17.19 28.16 42.52
C ASP A 10 16.40 27.67 43.74
N SER A 11 16.82 28.07 44.93
CA SER A 11 16.29 27.62 46.23
C SER A 11 14.80 27.94 46.49
N GLU A 12 14.15 28.70 45.60
CA GLU A 12 12.73 29.07 45.67
C GLU A 12 11.83 28.25 44.72
N HIS A 13 12.41 27.33 43.94
CA HIS A 13 11.69 26.50 42.98
C HIS A 13 11.61 25.04 43.40
N PRO A 14 10.61 24.27 42.91
CA PRO A 14 10.52 22.84 43.19
C PRO A 14 11.83 22.16 42.82
N ASP A 15 12.37 21.42 43.78
CA ASP A 15 13.57 20.62 43.62
C ASP A 15 13.47 19.72 42.37
N ILE A 16 14.61 19.40 41.76
CA ILE A 16 14.68 18.54 40.57
C ILE A 16 13.94 17.22 40.81
N ASP A 17 14.01 16.69 42.03
CA ASP A 17 13.33 15.47 42.44
C ASP A 17 11.81 15.64 42.46
N SER A 18 11.30 16.81 42.86
CA SER A 18 9.87 17.14 42.78
C SER A 18 9.38 17.23 41.34
N PHE A 19 10.20 17.79 40.44
CA PHE A 19 9.86 17.84 39.01
C PHE A 19 9.91 16.45 38.35
N LYS A 20 10.93 15.64 38.67
CA LYS A 20 11.00 14.24 38.23
C LYS A 20 9.82 13.42 38.74
N ALA A 21 9.43 13.60 40.00
CA ALA A 21 8.24 12.96 40.58
C ALA A 21 6.95 13.39 39.87
N PHE A 22 6.85 14.65 39.45
CA PHE A 22 5.73 15.13 38.63
C PHE A 22 5.66 14.39 37.28
N ILE A 23 6.78 14.30 36.54
CA ILE A 23 6.85 13.57 35.26
C ILE A 23 6.50 12.10 35.47
N GLN A 24 7.06 11.46 36.50
CA GLN A 24 6.78 10.07 36.85
C GLN A 24 5.29 9.83 37.08
N ARG A 25 4.63 10.69 37.86
CA ARG A 25 3.19 10.61 38.11
C ARG A 25 2.37 10.79 36.83
N SER A 26 2.80 11.66 35.93
CA SER A 26 2.18 11.81 34.61
C SER A 26 2.36 10.54 33.77
N LEU A 27 3.54 9.94 33.74
CA LEU A 27 3.78 8.66 33.05
C LEU A 27 2.88 7.54 33.60
N GLU A 28 2.70 7.46 34.92
CA GLU A 28 1.79 6.51 35.56
C GLU A 28 0.33 6.75 35.17
N LEU A 29 -0.11 8.01 35.15
CA LEU A 29 -1.47 8.40 34.76
C LEU A 29 -1.82 7.93 33.33
N TYR A 30 -0.88 8.05 32.40
CA TYR A 30 -1.04 7.59 31.01
C TYR A 30 -0.63 6.12 30.79
N GLN A 31 -0.26 5.40 31.86
CA GLN A 31 0.27 4.03 31.80
C GLN A 31 1.44 3.88 30.81
N LEU A 32 2.33 4.87 30.78
CA LEU A 32 3.55 4.91 29.97
C LEU A 32 4.81 4.54 30.76
N ALA A 33 4.70 4.38 32.08
CA ALA A 33 5.83 4.08 32.97
C ALA A 33 6.57 2.78 32.63
N GLU A 34 5.92 1.84 31.93
CA GLU A 34 6.56 0.59 31.46
C GLU A 34 7.38 0.77 30.18
N ILE A 35 7.14 1.85 29.43
CA ILE A 35 7.67 2.05 28.06
C ILE A 35 8.76 3.12 28.05
N CYS A 36 8.67 4.10 28.95
CA CYS A 36 9.53 5.28 28.96
C CYS A 36 9.79 5.71 30.41
N ASN A 37 11.03 6.08 30.71
CA ASN A 37 11.39 6.64 32.02
C ASN A 37 11.40 8.18 31.99
N VAL A 38 11.56 8.79 33.16
CA VAL A 38 11.58 10.26 33.32
C VAL A 38 12.71 10.91 32.51
N ASP A 39 13.90 10.31 32.51
CA ASP A 39 15.08 10.89 31.84
C ASP A 39 14.90 10.88 30.31
N ASP A 40 14.26 9.85 29.74
CA ASP A 40 13.92 9.81 28.30
C ASP A 40 12.99 10.97 27.88
N ILE A 41 12.02 11.32 28.74
CA ILE A 41 11.10 12.44 28.51
C ILE A 41 11.86 13.76 28.55
N LEU A 42 12.74 13.92 29.53
CA LEU A 42 13.59 15.11 29.66
C LEU A 42 14.49 15.27 28.44
N ASP A 43 15.15 14.19 27.99
CA ASP A 43 16.00 14.21 26.81
C ASP A 43 15.21 14.62 25.55
N LYS A 44 14.02 14.04 25.35
CA LYS A 44 13.12 14.40 24.23
C LYS A 44 12.60 15.83 24.32
N ALA A 45 12.30 16.31 25.52
CA ALA A 45 11.85 17.68 25.72
C ALA A 45 12.97 18.69 25.44
N CYS A 46 14.19 18.41 25.93
CA CYS A 46 15.37 19.22 25.68
C CYS A 46 15.76 19.23 24.19
N SER A 47 15.68 18.10 23.49
CA SER A 47 16.00 18.04 22.05
C SER A 47 15.06 18.87 21.17
N ARG A 48 13.86 19.22 21.64
CA ARG A 48 12.93 20.09 20.90
C ARG A 48 13.38 21.55 20.87
N ASN A 49 14.38 21.93 21.66
CA ASN A 49 14.75 23.33 21.85
C ASN A 49 16.26 23.56 21.77
N GLU A 50 16.85 23.15 20.65
CA GLU A 50 18.29 23.35 20.35
C GLU A 50 18.71 24.85 20.31
N GLY A 51 17.77 25.79 20.33
CA GLY A 51 18.03 27.22 20.14
C GLY A 51 18.19 28.09 21.40
N TRP A 52 17.87 27.60 22.60
CA TRP A 52 17.71 28.46 23.80
C TRP A 52 18.83 28.34 24.85
N LEU A 53 19.87 27.53 24.60
CA LEU A 53 21.01 27.33 25.51
C LEU A 53 22.11 28.37 25.29
N THR A 54 21.76 29.67 25.27
CA THR A 54 22.74 30.75 25.43
C THR A 54 22.78 31.21 26.89
N ALA A 55 23.99 31.46 27.38
CA ALA A 55 24.42 31.11 28.73
C ALA A 55 23.86 31.91 29.92
N ASP A 56 23.04 32.95 29.76
CA ASP A 56 22.83 33.91 30.87
C ASP A 56 21.41 34.46 31.10
N SER A 57 20.35 33.96 30.43
CA SER A 57 18.97 34.34 30.76
C SER A 57 18.22 33.24 31.55
N VAL A 58 18.16 33.49 32.86
CA VAL A 58 18.05 32.60 34.03
C VAL A 58 16.66 31.94 34.25
N VAL A 59 16.68 30.61 34.21
CA VAL A 59 15.95 29.57 35.00
C VAL A 59 14.41 29.57 35.10
N GLU A 60 13.71 30.67 35.40
CA GLU A 60 12.25 30.60 35.70
C GLU A 60 11.38 30.28 34.48
N ILE A 61 11.69 30.91 33.35
CA ILE A 61 10.99 30.67 32.07
C ILE A 61 11.23 29.22 31.60
N HIS A 62 12.35 28.62 31.99
CA HIS A 62 12.73 27.28 31.55
C HIS A 62 11.92 26.18 32.23
N LEU A 63 11.52 26.32 33.50
CA LEU A 63 10.82 25.23 34.20
C LEU A 63 9.35 25.12 33.78
N ALA A 64 8.64 26.24 33.64
CA ALA A 64 7.27 26.24 33.12
C ALA A 64 7.21 25.75 31.66
N TRP A 65 8.17 26.21 30.84
CA TRP A 65 8.32 25.72 29.47
C TRP A 65 8.64 24.22 29.45
N LEU A 66 9.67 23.78 30.17
CA LEU A 66 10.10 22.37 30.22
C LEU A 66 8.97 21.47 30.72
N LYS A 67 8.22 21.89 31.74
CA LYS A 67 7.02 21.20 32.22
C LYS A 67 5.99 21.03 31.09
N THR A 68 5.71 22.10 30.36
CA THR A 68 4.75 22.09 29.25
C THR A 68 5.24 21.18 28.12
N THR A 69 6.50 21.28 27.72
CA THR A 69 7.09 20.43 26.68
C THR A 69 7.16 18.97 27.10
N CYS A 70 7.46 18.66 28.36
CA CYS A 70 7.40 17.30 28.88
C CYS A 70 5.98 16.73 28.80
N LEU A 71 4.96 17.52 29.18
CA LEU A 71 3.56 17.12 29.04
C LEU A 71 3.18 16.87 27.57
N GLU A 72 3.58 17.75 26.65
CA GLU A 72 3.35 17.54 25.21
C GLU A 72 4.03 16.28 24.68
N VAL A 73 5.25 15.97 25.13
CA VAL A 73 5.95 14.73 24.79
C VAL A 73 5.18 13.51 25.32
N ILE A 74 4.71 13.55 26.56
CA ILE A 74 3.92 12.49 27.18
C ILE A 74 2.60 12.28 26.42
N GLU A 75 1.88 13.35 26.10
CA GLU A 75 0.63 13.28 25.34
C GLU A 75 0.85 12.70 23.95
N GLU A 76 1.92 13.08 23.27
CA GLU A 76 2.28 12.54 21.96
C GLU A 76 2.61 11.04 22.05
N LEU A 77 3.39 10.61 23.05
CA LEU A 77 3.67 9.19 23.28
C LEU A 77 2.39 8.40 23.58
N ASN A 78 1.48 8.96 24.38
CA ASN A 78 0.20 8.33 24.65
C ASN A 78 -0.64 8.18 23.36
N ARG A 79 -0.67 9.22 22.53
CA ARG A 79 -1.36 9.20 21.23
C ARG A 79 -0.77 8.15 20.30
N GLN A 80 0.55 8.01 20.24
CA GLN A 80 1.23 6.98 19.46
C GLN A 80 0.88 5.58 19.96
N ARG A 81 0.88 5.35 21.28
CA ARG A 81 0.47 4.08 21.89
C ARG A 81 -0.97 3.72 21.54
N ASP A 82 -1.89 4.67 21.66
CA ASP A 82 -3.30 4.47 21.31
C ASP A 82 -3.49 4.16 19.82
N ASN A 83 -2.78 4.88 18.95
CA ASN A 83 -2.79 4.66 17.52
C ASN A 83 -2.23 3.28 17.16
N LYS A 84 -1.10 2.87 17.77
CA LYS A 84 -0.52 1.52 17.63
C LYS A 84 -1.52 0.45 18.06
N ARG A 85 -2.16 0.61 19.22
CA ARG A 85 -3.16 -0.33 19.72
C ARG A 85 -4.34 -0.48 18.77
N LYS A 86 -4.88 0.64 18.25
CA LYS A 86 -5.97 0.62 17.25
C LYS A 86 -5.54 -0.07 15.97
N PHE A 87 -4.31 0.19 15.52
CA PHE A 87 -3.73 -0.46 14.36
C PHE A 87 -3.60 -1.98 14.58
N ASP A 88 -2.97 -2.41 15.68
CA ASP A 88 -2.78 -3.81 16.03
C ASP A 88 -4.12 -4.56 16.13
N ILE A 89 -5.14 -3.98 16.77
CA ILE A 89 -6.49 -4.57 16.84
C ILE A 89 -7.07 -4.79 15.44
N ALA A 90 -6.96 -3.78 14.56
CA ALA A 90 -7.49 -3.88 13.21
C ALA A 90 -6.75 -4.92 12.36
N ILE A 91 -5.43 -5.08 12.56
CA ILE A 91 -4.63 -6.08 11.87
C ILE A 91 -4.87 -7.47 12.44
N GLN A 92 -5.00 -7.60 13.77
CA GLN A 92 -5.27 -8.87 14.43
C GLN A 92 -6.59 -9.49 13.93
N ALA A 93 -7.60 -8.64 13.71
CA ALA A 93 -8.87 -9.05 13.12
C ALA A 93 -8.75 -9.67 11.72
N LEU A 94 -7.64 -9.43 10.99
CA LEU A 94 -7.41 -10.00 9.67
C LEU A 94 -6.88 -11.45 9.71
N PHE A 95 -6.45 -11.94 10.86
CA PHE A 95 -6.04 -13.34 11.02
C PHE A 95 -7.25 -14.28 11.23
N ASP A 96 -8.43 -13.72 11.46
CA ASP A 96 -9.66 -14.49 11.50
C ASP A 96 -10.13 -14.85 10.08
N ILE A 97 -10.17 -16.15 9.77
CA ILE A 97 -10.56 -16.70 8.47
C ILE A 97 -12.04 -16.39 8.17
N GLU A 98 -12.87 -16.17 9.19
CA GLU A 98 -14.27 -15.82 9.03
C GLU A 98 -14.48 -14.34 8.71
N ASN A 99 -13.46 -13.49 8.91
CA ASN A 99 -13.56 -12.07 8.63
C ASN A 99 -13.62 -11.78 7.11
N PRO A 100 -14.70 -11.14 6.60
CA PRO A 100 -14.81 -10.82 5.18
C PRO A 100 -13.73 -9.85 4.70
N ASP A 101 -13.24 -8.95 5.56
CA ASP A 101 -12.15 -8.02 5.22
C ASP A 101 -10.82 -8.76 5.04
N ALA A 102 -10.56 -9.81 5.83
CA ALA A 102 -9.40 -10.67 5.69
C ALA A 102 -9.41 -11.35 4.32
N ARG A 103 -10.51 -12.03 3.98
CA ARG A 103 -10.68 -12.70 2.68
C ARG A 103 -10.52 -11.73 1.51
N SER A 104 -11.14 -10.56 1.61
CA SER A 104 -11.06 -9.50 0.60
C SER A 104 -9.62 -9.00 0.41
N LEU A 105 -8.90 -8.75 1.51
CA LEU A 105 -7.49 -8.34 1.46
C LEU A 105 -6.60 -9.43 0.86
N LEU A 106 -6.71 -10.67 1.34
CA LEU A 106 -5.92 -11.81 0.85
C LEU A 106 -6.13 -12.01 -0.65
N ALA A 107 -7.39 -11.98 -1.11
CA ALA A 107 -7.73 -12.08 -2.52
C ALA A 107 -7.15 -10.91 -3.34
N SER A 108 -7.21 -9.69 -2.81
CA SER A 108 -6.63 -8.51 -3.45
C SER A 108 -5.11 -8.63 -3.59
N VAL A 109 -4.40 -8.96 -2.51
CA VAL A 109 -2.93 -9.10 -2.51
C VAL A 109 -2.49 -10.23 -3.45
N THR A 110 -3.16 -11.39 -3.38
CA THR A 110 -2.91 -12.52 -4.29
C THR A 110 -3.06 -12.12 -5.75
N ARG A 111 -4.15 -11.43 -6.08
CA ARG A 111 -4.41 -10.95 -7.44
C ARG A 111 -3.30 -9.98 -7.89
N THR A 112 -2.90 -9.05 -7.04
CA THR A 112 -1.86 -8.06 -7.36
C THR A 112 -0.50 -8.73 -7.55
N LEU A 113 -0.14 -9.71 -6.73
CA LEU A 113 1.09 -10.50 -6.93
C LEU A 113 1.10 -11.19 -8.30
N ARG A 114 -0.03 -11.82 -8.69
CA ARG A 114 -0.17 -12.43 -10.02
C ARG A 114 -0.03 -11.41 -11.15
N GLN A 115 -0.70 -10.26 -11.02
CA GLN A 115 -0.63 -9.18 -12.01
C GLN A 115 0.80 -8.66 -12.23
N HIS A 116 1.62 -8.64 -11.17
CA HIS A 116 3.02 -8.24 -11.24
C HIS A 116 3.99 -9.40 -11.51
N ARG A 117 3.49 -10.62 -11.76
CA ARG A 117 4.29 -11.85 -11.94
C ARG A 117 5.25 -12.11 -10.77
N LEU A 118 4.78 -11.83 -9.56
CA LEU A 118 5.49 -12.04 -8.29
C LEU A 118 4.89 -13.21 -7.49
N TYR A 119 3.82 -13.81 -8.01
CA TYR A 119 3.17 -14.97 -7.41
C TYR A 119 4.09 -16.19 -7.54
N GLY A 120 4.25 -16.96 -6.46
CA GLY A 120 5.20 -18.07 -6.37
C GLY A 120 6.57 -17.66 -5.80
N THR A 121 7.03 -16.44 -6.10
CA THR A 121 8.26 -15.89 -5.52
C THR A 121 8.03 -15.28 -4.14
N TYR A 122 6.90 -14.60 -3.95
CA TYR A 122 6.52 -13.98 -2.69
C TYR A 122 5.17 -14.50 -2.21
N GLU A 123 5.08 -14.73 -0.92
CA GLU A 123 3.84 -15.12 -0.27
C GLU A 123 3.03 -13.91 0.20
N VAL A 124 1.70 -14.05 0.24
CA VAL A 124 0.78 -13.01 0.73
C VAL A 124 1.12 -12.59 2.16
N LYS A 125 1.50 -13.55 3.02
CA LYS A 125 1.87 -13.31 4.42
C LYS A 125 3.10 -12.41 4.54
N GLU A 126 4.07 -12.54 3.63
CA GLU A 126 5.29 -11.73 3.62
C GLU A 126 4.97 -10.28 3.24
N ILE A 127 4.12 -10.09 2.23
CA ILE A 127 3.66 -8.75 1.83
C ILE A 127 2.92 -8.07 2.98
N MET A 128 2.04 -8.81 3.68
CA MET A 128 1.30 -8.28 4.81
C MET A 128 2.22 -7.95 6.00
N ALA A 129 3.20 -8.81 6.29
CA ALA A 129 4.18 -8.58 7.36
C ALA A 129 5.04 -7.33 7.09
N GLU A 130 5.53 -7.14 5.86
CA GLU A 130 6.29 -5.94 5.50
C GLU A 130 5.40 -4.68 5.60
N ALA A 131 4.16 -4.74 5.10
CA ALA A 131 3.22 -3.63 5.20
C ALA A 131 2.90 -3.27 6.66
N TYR A 132 2.75 -4.27 7.53
CA TYR A 132 2.61 -4.09 8.97
C TYR A 132 3.84 -3.41 9.58
N ALA A 133 5.04 -3.90 9.28
CA ALA A 133 6.30 -3.31 9.78
C ALA A 133 6.49 -1.86 9.32
N ILE A 134 6.08 -1.51 8.09
CA ILE A 134 6.03 -0.12 7.63
C ILE A 134 5.04 0.70 8.46
N GLY A 135 3.89 0.13 8.80
CA GLY A 135 2.87 0.77 9.64
C GLY A 135 3.41 1.10 11.02
N ILE A 136 4.00 0.13 11.70
CA ILE A 136 4.62 0.33 13.02
C ILE A 136 5.68 1.42 13.00
N ARG A 137 6.61 1.38 12.03
CA ARG A 137 7.63 2.42 11.87
C ARG A 137 7.03 3.82 11.70
N ARG A 138 5.93 3.96 10.95
CA ARG A 138 5.26 5.26 10.80
C ARG A 138 4.59 5.74 12.09
N ILE A 139 3.99 4.83 12.85
CA ILE A 139 3.36 5.16 14.13
C ILE A 139 4.42 5.60 15.15
N GLU A 140 5.56 4.92 15.19
CA GLU A 140 6.71 5.28 16.04
C GLU A 140 7.31 6.65 15.67
N LEU A 141 7.20 7.05 14.41
CA LEU A 141 7.55 8.41 13.94
C LEU A 141 6.47 9.46 14.22
N GLY A 142 5.39 9.13 14.93
CA GLY A 142 4.29 10.05 15.25
C GLY A 142 3.21 10.17 14.18
N THR A 143 3.23 9.34 13.13
CA THR A 143 2.19 9.39 12.10
C THR A 143 0.91 8.67 12.57
N ILE A 144 -0.22 9.35 12.49
CA ILE A 144 -1.53 8.79 12.83
C ILE A 144 -2.11 8.01 11.64
N ILE A 145 -2.54 6.77 11.87
CA ILE A 145 -3.19 5.94 10.84
C ILE A 145 -4.67 5.80 11.19
N GLU A 146 -5.48 6.73 10.71
CA GLU A 146 -6.91 6.80 11.06
C GLU A 146 -7.73 5.59 10.57
N LYS A 147 -7.38 5.06 9.39
CA LYS A 147 -8.09 3.94 8.75
C LYS A 147 -7.11 2.81 8.44
N PRO A 148 -6.82 1.92 9.42
CA PRO A 148 -5.82 0.87 9.28
C PRO A 148 -6.01 -0.02 8.06
N LEU A 149 -7.24 -0.49 7.79
CA LEU A 149 -7.49 -1.44 6.71
C LEU A 149 -7.27 -0.83 5.31
N PRO A 150 -7.91 0.29 4.91
CA PRO A 150 -7.59 0.95 3.64
C PRO A 150 -6.11 1.33 3.48
N TRP A 151 -5.49 1.79 4.56
CA TRP A 151 -4.07 2.13 4.58
C TRP A 151 -3.19 0.91 4.31
N LEU A 152 -3.49 -0.23 4.95
CA LEU A 152 -2.79 -1.48 4.74
C LEU A 152 -2.94 -1.98 3.29
N ARG A 153 -4.15 -1.94 2.72
CA ARG A 153 -4.37 -2.34 1.31
C ARG A 153 -3.47 -1.56 0.36
N SER A 154 -3.40 -0.25 0.57
CA SER A 154 -2.58 0.66 -0.23
C SER A 154 -1.08 0.38 -0.04
N THR A 155 -0.67 0.09 1.20
CA THR A 155 0.72 -0.22 1.55
C THR A 155 1.16 -1.55 0.95
N CYS A 156 0.34 -2.60 1.01
CA CYS A 156 0.62 -3.88 0.33
C CYS A 156 0.84 -3.68 -1.19
N LEU A 157 -0.01 -2.89 -1.84
CA LEU A 157 0.17 -2.57 -3.26
C LEU A 157 1.51 -1.86 -3.55
N ASN A 158 1.91 -0.92 -2.68
CA ASN A 158 3.19 -0.23 -2.81
C ASN A 158 4.38 -1.17 -2.61
N VAL A 159 4.31 -2.04 -1.59
CA VAL A 159 5.33 -3.08 -1.35
C VAL A 159 5.49 -3.95 -2.60
N ILE A 160 4.40 -4.45 -3.19
CA ILE A 160 4.45 -5.26 -4.41
C ILE A 160 5.07 -4.49 -5.58
N ARG A 161 4.70 -3.22 -5.76
CA ARG A 161 5.28 -2.38 -6.82
C ARG A 161 6.78 -2.17 -6.63
N ASP A 162 7.23 -2.00 -5.39
CA ASP A 162 8.65 -1.83 -5.09
C ASP A 162 9.43 -3.13 -5.26
N LEU A 163 8.86 -4.28 -4.87
CA LEU A 163 9.43 -5.60 -5.17
C LEU A 163 9.56 -5.80 -6.68
N ARG A 164 8.51 -5.46 -7.45
CA ARG A 164 8.57 -5.54 -8.92
C ARG A 164 9.68 -4.67 -9.50
N ARG A 165 9.80 -3.42 -9.04
CA ARG A 165 10.88 -2.51 -9.47
C ARG A 165 12.27 -3.04 -9.10
N LYS A 166 12.42 -3.70 -7.95
CA LYS A 166 13.67 -4.34 -7.54
C LYS A 166 13.98 -5.53 -8.44
N GLN A 167 13.00 -6.38 -8.73
CA GLN A 167 13.16 -7.49 -9.66
C GLN A 167 13.47 -7.02 -11.08
N ASP A 168 12.77 -6.02 -11.61
CA ASP A 168 13.06 -5.44 -12.93
C ASP A 168 14.49 -4.87 -13.02
N LYS A 169 15.08 -4.42 -11.91
CA LYS A 169 16.49 -4.00 -11.87
C LYS A 169 17.47 -5.17 -11.89
N LEU A 170 17.08 -6.32 -11.35
CA LEU A 170 17.88 -7.55 -11.34
C LEU A 170 17.76 -8.31 -12.66
N ASP A 171 16.55 -8.35 -13.24
CA ASP A 171 16.20 -9.02 -14.50
C ASP A 171 16.62 -8.21 -15.72
N LYS A 172 16.99 -6.93 -15.55
CA LYS A 172 17.72 -6.21 -16.60
C LYS A 172 18.95 -7.04 -16.93
N PRO A 173 19.10 -7.53 -18.16
CA PRO A 173 20.22 -8.39 -18.50
C PRO A 173 21.49 -7.59 -18.20
N LYS A 174 22.20 -8.00 -17.16
CA LYS A 174 23.64 -7.76 -17.12
C LYS A 174 24.14 -8.42 -18.40
N LEU A 175 24.77 -7.65 -19.26
CA LEU A 175 25.19 -8.04 -20.60
C LEU A 175 26.17 -9.24 -20.63
N ASP A 176 26.44 -9.87 -19.48
CA ASP A 176 27.36 -10.97 -19.33
C ASP A 176 26.71 -12.08 -18.47
N GLY A 177 26.60 -13.27 -19.06
CA GLY A 177 26.74 -14.54 -18.34
C GLY A 177 25.46 -15.26 -17.89
N GLU A 178 25.03 -16.20 -18.73
CA GLU A 178 24.52 -17.55 -18.43
C GLU A 178 23.65 -17.84 -17.18
N GLY A 179 22.53 -18.52 -17.44
CA GLY A 179 21.92 -19.48 -16.52
C GLY A 179 20.48 -19.19 -16.10
N PHE A 180 19.52 -19.28 -17.02
CA PHE A 180 18.09 -19.25 -16.69
C PHE A 180 17.56 -20.70 -16.55
N SER A 181 16.89 -21.01 -15.44
CA SER A 181 16.39 -22.38 -15.15
C SER A 181 15.00 -22.60 -15.78
N PRO A 182 14.72 -23.69 -16.50
CA PRO A 182 13.58 -23.79 -17.45
C PRO A 182 12.25 -24.26 -16.84
N GLY A 183 12.10 -24.25 -15.51
CA GLY A 183 10.98 -24.92 -14.82
C GLY A 183 9.71 -24.07 -14.64
N ASP A 184 9.86 -22.77 -14.36
CA ASP A 184 8.73 -21.89 -14.01
C ASP A 184 8.04 -21.26 -15.23
N GLU A 185 8.70 -21.26 -16.40
CA GLU A 185 8.14 -20.72 -17.64
C GLU A 185 6.96 -21.56 -18.14
N VAL A 186 7.01 -22.88 -18.03
CA VAL A 186 5.99 -23.78 -18.62
C VAL A 186 4.62 -23.57 -17.99
N PHE A 187 4.55 -23.48 -16.65
CA PHE A 187 3.28 -23.23 -15.94
C PHE A 187 2.77 -21.81 -16.14
N SER A 188 3.69 -20.83 -16.20
CA SER A 188 3.34 -19.44 -16.49
C SER A 188 2.77 -19.31 -17.90
N ASP A 189 3.40 -19.94 -18.88
CA ASP A 189 3.04 -19.92 -20.29
C ASP A 189 1.70 -20.62 -20.55
N LEU A 190 1.42 -21.73 -19.85
CA LEU A 190 0.12 -22.40 -19.86
C LEU A 190 -0.99 -21.48 -19.35
N ILE A 191 -0.81 -20.85 -18.18
CA ILE A 191 -1.79 -19.91 -17.62
C ILE A 191 -1.96 -18.68 -18.53
N PHE A 192 -0.89 -18.18 -19.14
CA PHE A 192 -0.97 -17.10 -20.13
C PHE A 192 -1.66 -17.57 -21.42
N ALA A 193 -1.51 -18.82 -21.83
CA ALA A 193 -2.23 -19.39 -22.96
C ALA A 193 -3.74 -19.50 -22.68
N GLU A 194 -4.12 -19.98 -21.49
CA GLU A 194 -5.51 -20.02 -21.02
C GLU A 194 -6.14 -18.64 -20.98
N ASP A 195 -5.48 -17.67 -20.35
CA ASP A 195 -6.00 -16.30 -20.22
C ASP A 195 -6.10 -15.62 -21.59
N ARG A 196 -5.15 -15.88 -22.51
CA ARG A 196 -5.24 -15.41 -23.90
C ARG A 196 -6.39 -16.06 -24.65
N LYS A 197 -6.60 -17.38 -24.50
CA LYS A 197 -7.70 -18.12 -25.14
C LYS A 197 -9.05 -17.61 -24.63
N ALA A 198 -9.22 -17.50 -23.31
CA ALA A 198 -10.42 -16.97 -22.68
C ALA A 198 -10.71 -15.52 -23.11
N MET A 199 -9.68 -14.65 -23.15
CA MET A 199 -9.83 -13.27 -23.61
C MET A 199 -10.23 -13.19 -25.08
N ARG A 200 -9.63 -14.01 -25.95
CA ARG A 200 -9.97 -14.06 -27.38
C ARG A 200 -11.43 -14.48 -27.58
N LEU A 201 -11.86 -15.56 -26.93
CA LEU A 201 -13.24 -16.04 -26.98
C LEU A 201 -14.22 -15.00 -26.43
N ALA A 202 -13.87 -14.31 -25.34
CA ALA A 202 -14.70 -13.25 -24.76
C ALA A 202 -14.85 -12.06 -25.71
N LEU A 203 -13.78 -11.70 -26.42
CA LEU A 203 -13.83 -10.67 -27.47
C LEU A 203 -14.69 -11.14 -28.66
N GLU A 204 -14.57 -12.38 -29.11
CA GLU A 204 -15.37 -12.94 -30.21
C GLU A 204 -16.88 -12.93 -29.90
N GLN A 205 -17.26 -13.14 -28.64
CA GLN A 205 -18.66 -13.11 -28.19
C GLN A 205 -19.24 -11.69 -28.03
N LEU A 206 -18.41 -10.65 -28.04
CA LEU A 206 -18.93 -9.28 -28.05
C LEU A 206 -19.53 -8.92 -29.42
N SER A 207 -20.55 -8.07 -29.39
CA SER A 207 -21.08 -7.48 -30.62
C SER A 207 -19.98 -6.75 -31.38
N TYR A 208 -20.14 -6.66 -32.70
CA TYR A 208 -19.19 -5.96 -33.57
C TYR A 208 -18.95 -4.52 -33.10
N ASP A 209 -20.02 -3.78 -32.78
CA ASP A 209 -19.94 -2.39 -32.30
C ASP A 209 -19.18 -2.29 -30.98
N ASP A 210 -19.46 -3.17 -30.01
CA ASP A 210 -18.77 -3.17 -28.72
C ASP A 210 -17.27 -3.47 -28.89
N ARG A 211 -16.92 -4.41 -29.78
CA ARG A 211 -15.51 -4.69 -30.15
C ARG A 211 -14.84 -3.49 -30.79
N GLN A 212 -15.51 -2.82 -31.74
CA GLN A 212 -14.94 -1.67 -32.44
C GLN A 212 -14.67 -0.51 -31.49
N ILE A 213 -15.58 -0.24 -30.53
CA ILE A 213 -15.37 0.77 -29.49
C ILE A 213 -14.12 0.45 -28.66
N LEU A 214 -13.99 -0.81 -28.20
CA LEU A 214 -12.85 -1.21 -27.39
C LEU A 214 -11.54 -1.19 -28.19
N HIS A 215 -11.55 -1.64 -29.44
CA HIS A 215 -10.40 -1.62 -30.33
C HIS A 215 -9.91 -0.18 -30.59
N ALA A 216 -10.83 0.71 -30.96
CA ALA A 216 -10.55 2.12 -31.17
C ALA A 216 -9.97 2.79 -29.92
N ARG A 217 -10.54 2.49 -28.74
CA ARG A 217 -10.11 3.11 -27.49
C ARG A 217 -8.78 2.56 -26.97
N VAL A 218 -8.61 1.24 -26.95
CA VAL A 218 -7.50 0.56 -26.26
C VAL A 218 -6.29 0.43 -27.16
N LEU A 219 -6.50 0.06 -28.44
CA LEU A 219 -5.41 -0.22 -29.37
C LEU A 219 -5.04 0.99 -30.24
N LYS A 220 -6.03 1.78 -30.67
CA LYS A 220 -5.78 2.99 -31.47
C LYS A 220 -5.66 4.28 -30.65
N HIS A 221 -5.92 4.21 -29.34
CA HIS A 221 -5.89 5.35 -28.42
C HIS A 221 -6.77 6.55 -28.83
N GLN A 222 -7.85 6.31 -29.59
CA GLN A 222 -8.72 7.37 -30.10
C GLN A 222 -9.51 8.05 -28.97
N ALA A 223 -9.80 9.34 -29.18
CA ALA A 223 -10.64 10.11 -28.28
C ALA A 223 -12.13 9.71 -28.41
N TRP A 224 -12.94 9.92 -27.37
CA TRP A 224 -14.35 9.53 -27.39
C TRP A 224 -15.19 10.25 -28.46
N GLN A 225 -14.78 11.46 -28.86
CA GLN A 225 -15.39 12.19 -29.97
C GLN A 225 -15.15 11.47 -31.30
N GLU A 226 -13.89 11.15 -31.61
CA GLU A 226 -13.47 10.42 -32.82
C GLU A 226 -14.13 9.04 -32.90
N ILE A 227 -14.25 8.34 -31.76
CA ILE A 227 -14.94 7.04 -31.68
C ILE A 227 -16.43 7.21 -31.98
N GLY A 228 -17.07 8.26 -31.46
CA GLY A 228 -18.46 8.57 -31.74
C GLY A 228 -18.71 8.83 -33.23
N GLU A 229 -17.85 9.63 -33.86
CA GLU A 229 -17.89 9.92 -35.29
C GLU A 229 -17.68 8.66 -36.14
N ALA A 230 -16.66 7.85 -35.83
CA ALA A 230 -16.33 6.65 -36.60
C ALA A 230 -17.38 5.53 -36.55
N LEU A 231 -18.20 5.50 -35.49
CA LEU A 231 -19.25 4.49 -35.29
C LEU A 231 -20.63 4.95 -35.75
N SER A 232 -20.74 6.20 -36.22
CA SER A 232 -22.01 6.74 -36.68
C SER A 232 -22.24 6.32 -38.13
N ASN A 233 -23.41 5.77 -38.41
CA ASN A 233 -23.79 5.47 -39.78
C ASN A 233 -23.88 6.77 -40.59
N PRO A 234 -23.55 6.78 -41.89
CA PRO A 234 -23.62 7.98 -42.72
C PRO A 234 -25.03 8.58 -42.83
N ASN A 235 -26.07 7.84 -42.42
CA ASN A 235 -27.47 8.28 -42.40
C ASN A 235 -28.00 8.60 -40.98
N GLU A 236 -27.18 8.50 -39.93
CA GLU A 236 -27.57 8.79 -38.55
C GLU A 236 -26.73 9.93 -37.96
N ALA A 237 -27.33 10.70 -37.05
CA ALA A 237 -26.61 11.77 -36.36
C ALA A 237 -25.46 11.19 -35.53
N ALA A 238 -24.32 11.89 -35.53
CA ALA A 238 -23.13 11.41 -34.86
C ALA A 238 -23.36 11.15 -33.36
N LEU A 239 -22.86 10.01 -32.87
CA LEU A 239 -22.89 9.69 -31.45
C LEU A 239 -22.07 10.74 -30.68
N ASN A 240 -22.72 11.43 -29.75
CA ASN A 240 -21.99 12.37 -28.90
C ASN A 240 -20.96 11.62 -28.01
N ALA A 241 -19.90 12.32 -27.62
CA ALA A 241 -18.78 11.72 -26.88
C ALA A 241 -19.20 11.04 -25.56
N ASN A 242 -20.25 11.56 -24.89
CA ASN A 242 -20.77 10.96 -23.66
C ASN A 242 -21.46 9.63 -23.92
N ALA A 243 -22.23 9.52 -25.01
CA ALA A 243 -22.87 8.28 -25.44
C ALA A 243 -21.82 7.24 -25.84
N ALA A 244 -20.78 7.65 -26.58
CA ALA A 244 -19.65 6.78 -26.93
C ALA A 244 -18.93 6.25 -25.68
N ARG A 245 -18.65 7.13 -24.70
CA ARG A 245 -18.04 6.75 -23.41
C ARG A 245 -18.93 5.77 -22.62
N GLN A 246 -20.22 6.04 -22.54
CA GLN A 246 -21.17 5.17 -21.82
C GLN A 246 -21.30 3.80 -22.49
N ARG A 247 -21.34 3.75 -23.82
CA ARG A 247 -21.28 2.49 -24.58
C ARG A 247 -19.97 1.76 -24.33
N GLY A 248 -18.82 2.44 -24.37
CA GLY A 248 -17.52 1.84 -24.07
C GLY A 248 -17.43 1.26 -22.66
N TYR A 249 -17.99 1.94 -21.66
CA TYR A 249 -18.09 1.41 -20.30
C TYR A 249 -18.93 0.13 -20.26
N ARG A 250 -20.09 0.10 -20.92
CA ARG A 250 -20.95 -1.08 -20.99
C ARG A 250 -20.28 -2.24 -21.74
N ALA A 251 -19.58 -1.95 -22.84
CA ALA A 251 -18.81 -2.94 -23.59
C ALA A 251 -17.72 -3.59 -22.72
N LEU A 252 -16.99 -2.77 -21.92
CA LEU A 252 -15.97 -3.27 -21.00
C LEU A 252 -16.58 -4.15 -19.88
N GLN A 253 -17.74 -3.75 -19.34
CA GLN A 253 -18.45 -4.56 -18.34
C GLN A 253 -18.90 -5.91 -18.91
N LYS A 254 -19.45 -5.92 -20.14
CA LYS A 254 -19.80 -7.16 -20.84
C LYS A 254 -18.57 -8.02 -21.09
N LEU A 255 -17.46 -7.45 -21.56
CA LEU A 255 -16.22 -8.18 -21.79
C LEU A 255 -15.75 -8.88 -20.50
N ARG A 256 -15.80 -8.18 -19.37
CA ARG A 256 -15.44 -8.75 -18.07
C ARG A 256 -16.35 -9.93 -17.71
N GLN A 257 -17.66 -9.78 -17.86
CA GLN A 257 -18.62 -10.85 -17.55
C GLN A 257 -18.39 -12.08 -18.45
N LEU A 258 -18.19 -11.88 -19.74
CA LEU A 258 -17.90 -12.95 -20.70
C LEU A 258 -16.57 -13.64 -20.36
N TYR A 259 -15.53 -12.86 -20.08
CA TYR A 259 -14.23 -13.39 -19.69
C TYR A 259 -14.31 -14.22 -18.41
N ASP A 260 -14.98 -13.73 -17.37
CA ASP A 260 -15.13 -14.45 -16.10
C ASP A 260 -15.91 -15.77 -16.31
N ALA A 261 -16.96 -15.76 -17.13
CA ALA A 261 -17.73 -16.96 -17.47
C ALA A 261 -16.93 -17.96 -18.30
N ILE A 262 -16.15 -17.50 -19.29
CA ILE A 262 -15.33 -18.37 -20.14
C ILE A 262 -14.16 -18.93 -19.35
N ARG A 263 -13.46 -18.10 -18.56
CA ARG A 263 -12.31 -18.53 -17.75
C ARG A 263 -12.68 -19.63 -16.75
N GLN A 264 -13.91 -19.64 -16.23
CA GLN A 264 -14.38 -20.71 -15.34
C GLN A 264 -14.58 -22.06 -16.07
N ASN A 265 -14.71 -22.04 -17.40
CA ASN A 265 -15.05 -23.21 -18.22
C ASN A 265 -13.95 -23.63 -19.20
N VAL A 266 -12.91 -22.81 -19.41
CA VAL A 266 -11.78 -23.17 -20.28
C VAL A 266 -10.86 -24.11 -19.52
N GLN A 267 -10.89 -25.39 -19.90
CA GLN A 267 -9.80 -26.34 -19.68
C GLN A 267 -8.99 -26.41 -20.98
N ILE A 268 -7.66 -26.44 -20.89
CA ILE A 268 -6.83 -26.82 -22.04
C ILE A 268 -7.01 -28.32 -22.19
N ASP A 269 -7.68 -28.75 -23.26
CA ASP A 269 -7.49 -30.11 -23.75
C ASP A 269 -6.03 -30.19 -24.21
N ASP A 270 -5.24 -31.10 -23.63
CA ASP A 270 -3.82 -31.34 -23.97
C ASP A 270 -3.59 -31.75 -25.46
N ASP A 271 -4.65 -31.76 -26.27
CA ASP A 271 -4.71 -32.34 -27.61
C ASP A 271 -4.86 -31.30 -28.75
N GLU A 272 -4.67 -30.00 -28.55
CA GLU A 272 -4.68 -29.03 -29.67
C GLU A 272 -3.30 -29.04 -30.38
N PRO A 273 -3.12 -29.75 -31.51
CA PRO A 273 -1.82 -29.86 -32.16
C PRO A 273 -1.35 -28.49 -32.63
N ASP A 274 -0.10 -28.18 -32.32
CA ASP A 274 0.58 -26.92 -32.63
C ASP A 274 0.49 -26.63 -34.15
N GLU A 275 -0.50 -25.83 -34.57
CA GLU A 275 -0.69 -25.42 -35.98
C GLU A 275 0.41 -24.45 -36.48
N ARG A 276 1.56 -24.38 -35.80
CA ARG A 276 2.76 -23.66 -36.26
C ARG A 276 3.47 -24.33 -37.45
N GLY A 277 2.81 -25.27 -38.13
CA GLY A 277 3.28 -25.95 -39.33
C GLY A 277 2.67 -25.48 -40.66
N ARG A 278 1.89 -24.39 -40.71
CA ARG A 278 1.39 -23.86 -42.01
C ARG A 278 2.06 -22.56 -42.39
N SER A 279 3.15 -22.69 -43.14
CA SER A 279 3.70 -21.62 -43.97
C SER A 279 2.69 -21.15 -45.02
N PHE A 280 2.52 -19.83 -45.11
CA PHE A 280 2.23 -19.09 -46.34
C PHE A 280 3.05 -17.80 -46.30
#